data_AF-A0A1X9YCX3-F1
#
_entry.id   AF-A0A1X9YCX3-F1
#
_cell.length_a   1.000
_cell.length_b   1.000
_cell.length_c   1.000
_cell.angle_alpha   90.00
_cell.angle_beta   90.00
_cell.angle_gamma   90.00
#
_symmetry.space_group_name_H-M   'P 1'
#
loop_
_entity.id
_entity.type
_entity.pdbx_description
1 polymer ?
#
loop_
_entity_poly.entity_id
_entity_poly.type
_entity_poly.pdbx_seq_one_letter_code
_entity_poly.pdbx_strand_id
1 'polypeptide(L)'
;MTHSGPCLFADAAAVRRIGEGLIARTLPREDWTHEAHIAACVWLLRERPDILPERDLPAIIAAYNEAVGGVNDDNQGYHETITQCFVRATRIYLAREGDCDLLGAVNGQLGAAEGRREWPLHFYSRERLFTVDARRGYVEPDLAQLPTVMEPC
;
A
#
# COMPACT_ATOMS: atom_id res chain seq x y z
N MET A 1 25.20 -6.73 9.22
CA MET A 1 24.02 -6.70 8.35
C MET A 1 23.13 -5.58 8.87
N THR A 2 23.06 -4.46 8.16
CA THR A 2 22.19 -3.34 8.57
C THR A 2 20.75 -3.73 8.26
N HIS A 3 20.06 -4.31 9.23
CA HIS A 3 18.59 -4.30 9.21
C HIS A 3 18.16 -2.87 9.54
N SER A 4 18.20 -1.99 8.54
CA SER A 4 17.49 -0.73 8.64
C SER A 4 16.00 -1.10 8.65
N GLY A 5 15.38 -1.00 9.82
CA GLY A 5 13.93 -1.16 9.97
C GLY A 5 13.16 -0.15 9.10
N PRO A 6 11.83 -0.28 9.03
CA PRO A 6 11.00 0.67 8.29
C PRO A 6 11.22 2.10 8.79
N CYS A 7 11.22 3.05 7.85
CA CYS A 7 11.19 4.47 8.22
C CYS A 7 9.82 4.81 8.80
N LEU A 8 9.78 5.26 10.06
CA LEU A 8 8.55 5.62 10.75
C LEU A 8 8.19 7.10 10.51
N PHE A 9 6.90 7.41 10.59
CA PHE A 9 6.41 8.77 10.49
C PHE A 9 6.54 9.49 11.83
N ALA A 10 6.84 10.79 11.78
CA ALA A 10 7.01 11.62 12.98
C ALA A 10 5.66 12.01 13.61
N ASP A 11 4.66 12.27 12.77
CA ASP A 11 3.33 12.70 13.21
C ASP A 11 2.24 12.38 12.16
N ALA A 12 0.98 12.56 12.55
CA ALA A 12 -0.17 12.35 11.67
C ALA A 12 -0.23 13.35 10.50
N ALA A 13 0.35 14.55 10.64
CA ALA A 13 0.38 15.53 9.55
C ALA A 13 1.31 15.08 8.41
N ALA A 14 2.44 14.45 8.74
CA ALA A 14 3.33 13.84 7.77
C ALA A 14 2.64 12.71 6.99
N VAL A 15 1.80 11.90 7.66
CA VAL A 15 0.98 10.87 7.01
C VAL A 15 -0.04 11.50 6.05
N ARG A 16 -0.80 12.50 6.50
CA ARG A 16 -1.79 13.20 5.65
C ARG A 16 -1.14 13.85 4.44
N ARG A 17 0.03 14.48 4.61
CA ARG A 17 0.83 15.07 3.52
C ARG A 17 1.12 14.07 2.40
N ILE A 18 1.43 12.81 2.74
CA ILE A 18 1.65 11.75 1.74
C ILE A 18 0.36 11.51 0.95
N GLY A 19 -0.75 11.24 1.63
CA GLY A 19 -2.02 10.90 0.98
C GLY A 19 -2.61 12.05 0.16
N GLU A 20 -2.61 13.26 0.71
CA GLU A 20 -3.05 14.48 0.03
C GLU A 20 -2.16 14.79 -1.18
N GLY A 21 -0.84 14.71 -1.01
CA GLY A 21 0.12 14.94 -2.09
C GLY A 21 0.01 13.91 -3.21
N LEU A 22 -0.28 12.65 -2.89
CA LEU A 22 -0.55 11.60 -3.87
C LEU A 22 -1.79 11.94 -4.71
N ILE A 23 -2.91 12.27 -4.05
CA ILE A 23 -4.17 12.60 -4.74
C ILE A 23 -4.03 13.88 -5.57
N ALA A 24 -3.40 14.92 -5.02
CA ALA A 24 -3.19 16.20 -5.68
C ALA A 24 -2.08 16.17 -6.74
N ARG A 25 -1.31 15.07 -6.79
CA ARG A 25 -0.15 14.88 -7.67
C ARG A 25 0.98 15.88 -7.43
N THR A 26 1.17 16.25 -6.17
CA THR A 26 2.19 17.21 -5.72
C THR A 26 3.25 16.59 -4.83
N LEU A 27 3.12 15.29 -4.50
CA LEU A 27 4.14 14.59 -3.73
C LEU A 27 5.45 14.48 -4.56
N PRO A 28 6.61 14.82 -4.00
CA PRO A 28 7.89 14.56 -4.66
C PRO A 28 8.09 13.07 -4.94
N ARG A 29 8.69 12.74 -6.08
CA ARG A 29 8.88 11.34 -6.50
C ARG A 29 9.70 10.54 -5.48
N GLU A 30 10.71 11.15 -4.87
CA GLU A 30 11.57 10.55 -3.85
C GLU A 30 10.82 10.22 -2.55
N ASP A 31 9.71 10.91 -2.27
CA ASP A 31 8.87 10.68 -1.10
C ASP A 31 7.90 9.51 -1.33
N TRP A 32 7.72 9.03 -2.58
CA TRP A 32 6.85 7.90 -2.89
C TRP A 32 7.56 6.56 -2.71
N THR A 33 7.72 6.18 -1.45
CA THR A 33 8.33 4.91 -1.02
C THR A 33 7.28 3.85 -0.66
N HIS A 34 7.75 2.65 -0.30
CA HIS A 34 6.91 1.59 0.27
C HIS A 34 6.19 2.04 1.55
N GLU A 35 6.90 2.73 2.42
CA GLU A 35 6.37 3.25 3.69
C GLU A 35 5.30 4.33 3.42
N ALA A 36 5.51 5.18 2.40
CA ALA A 36 4.52 6.14 1.94
C ALA A 36 3.27 5.47 1.35
N HIS A 37 3.43 4.36 0.63
CA HIS A 37 2.30 3.58 0.13
C HIS A 37 1.42 3.04 1.27
N ILE A 38 2.03 2.46 2.30
CA ILE A 38 1.30 2.00 3.50
C ILE A 38 0.60 3.17 4.19
N ALA A 39 1.30 4.28 4.40
CA ALA A 39 0.73 5.48 5.01
C ALA A 39 -0.50 6.00 4.24
N ALA A 40 -0.42 6.03 2.90
CA ALA A 40 -1.54 6.40 2.04
C ALA A 40 -2.72 5.43 2.19
N CYS A 41 -2.48 4.11 2.17
CA CYS A 41 -3.54 3.11 2.36
C CYS A 41 -4.25 3.26 3.71
N VAL A 42 -3.50 3.40 4.80
CA VAL A 42 -4.07 3.58 6.15
C VAL A 42 -4.88 4.88 6.22
N TRP A 43 -4.32 6.00 5.74
CA TRP A 43 -5.00 7.29 5.76
C TRP A 43 -6.29 7.27 4.95
N LEU A 44 -6.28 6.69 3.74
CA LEU A 44 -7.46 6.57 2.91
C LEU A 44 -8.57 5.79 3.63
N LEU A 45 -8.22 4.65 4.23
CA LEU A 45 -9.19 3.80 4.94
C LEU A 45 -9.74 4.42 6.23
N ARG A 46 -8.98 5.30 6.89
CA ARG A 46 -9.40 5.93 8.16
C ARG A 46 -10.11 7.27 7.96
N GLU A 47 -9.71 8.06 6.98
CA GLU A 47 -10.11 9.48 6.89
C GLU A 47 -10.75 9.88 5.56
N ARG A 48 -10.77 8.99 4.56
CA ARG A 48 -11.35 9.27 3.23
C ARG A 48 -12.45 8.28 2.88
N PRO A 49 -13.61 8.34 3.56
CA PRO A 49 -14.74 7.45 3.29
C PRO A 49 -15.34 7.64 1.87
N ASP A 50 -15.00 8.75 1.21
CA ASP A 50 -15.35 9.03 -0.19
C ASP A 50 -14.52 8.24 -1.21
N ILE A 51 -13.39 7.65 -0.78
CA ILE A 51 -12.48 6.86 -1.61
C ILE A 51 -12.54 5.39 -1.20
N LEU A 52 -12.72 4.51 -2.18
CA LEU A 52 -12.58 3.07 -2.01
C LEU A 52 -11.21 2.64 -2.57
N PRO A 53 -10.20 2.35 -1.72
CA PRO A 53 -8.83 2.13 -2.19
C PRO A 53 -8.69 1.05 -3.27
N GLU A 54 -9.42 -0.06 -3.16
CA GLU A 54 -9.40 -1.14 -4.16
C GLU A 54 -9.82 -0.67 -5.55
N ARG A 55 -10.77 0.27 -5.62
CA ARG A 55 -11.31 0.81 -6.87
C ARG A 55 -10.49 2.00 -7.38
N ASP A 56 -10.10 2.89 -6.47
CA ASP A 56 -9.65 4.24 -6.81
C ASP A 56 -8.12 4.37 -6.84
N LEU A 57 -7.37 3.61 -6.02
CA LEU A 57 -5.90 3.67 -6.03
C LEU A 57 -5.27 3.35 -7.39
N PRO A 58 -5.78 2.42 -8.21
CA PRO A 58 -5.20 2.17 -9.54
C PRO A 58 -5.12 3.45 -10.38
N ALA A 59 -6.23 4.18 -10.47
CA ALA A 59 -6.29 5.43 -11.23
C ALA A 59 -5.50 6.56 -10.56
N ILE A 60 -5.55 6.66 -9.23
CA ILE A 60 -4.83 7.69 -8.46
C ILE A 60 -3.32 7.52 -8.64
N ILE A 61 -2.78 6.32 -8.43
CA ILE A 61 -1.33 6.07 -8.50
C ILE A 61 -0.83 6.16 -9.95
N ALA A 62 -1.58 5.63 -10.92
CA ALA A 62 -1.20 5.73 -12.33
C ALA A 62 -1.08 7.21 -12.76
N ALA A 63 -2.08 8.04 -12.44
CA ALA A 63 -2.08 9.46 -12.79
C ALA A 63 -1.04 10.27 -12.00
N TYR A 64 -0.77 9.91 -10.75
CA TYR A 64 0.34 10.47 -9.97
C TYR A 64 1.68 10.19 -10.64
N ASN A 65 1.96 8.93 -10.97
CA ASN A 65 3.21 8.51 -11.58
C ASN A 65 3.50 9.32 -12.86
N GLU A 66 2.51 9.46 -13.74
CA GLU A 66 2.64 10.26 -14.98
C GLU A 66 2.90 11.74 -14.70
N ALA A 67 2.18 12.33 -13.74
CA ALA A 67 2.32 13.75 -13.40
C ALA A 67 3.71 14.10 -12.85
N VAL A 68 4.38 13.18 -12.15
CA VAL A 68 5.75 13.36 -11.64
C VAL A 68 6.83 12.86 -12.61
N GLY A 69 6.47 12.63 -13.89
CA GLY A 69 7.40 12.23 -14.95
C GLY A 69 7.81 10.75 -14.92
N GLY A 70 7.08 9.93 -14.17
CA GLY A 70 7.16 8.47 -14.25
C GLY A 70 6.42 7.92 -15.46
N VAL A 71 6.63 6.62 -15.73
CA VAL A 71 5.96 5.88 -16.80
C VAL A 71 5.29 4.66 -16.18
N ASN A 72 4.08 4.37 -16.62
CA ASN A 72 3.39 3.12 -16.34
C ASN A 72 3.48 2.23 -17.58
N ASP A 73 4.35 1.21 -17.53
CA ASP A 73 4.51 0.24 -18.61
C ASP A 73 4.62 -1.18 -18.05
N ASP A 74 4.98 -2.15 -18.88
CA ASP A 74 5.01 -3.57 -18.49
C ASP A 74 6.11 -3.92 -17.48
N ASN A 75 7.07 -3.02 -17.29
CA ASN A 75 8.26 -3.24 -16.47
C ASN A 75 8.34 -2.28 -15.26
N GLN A 76 7.71 -1.11 -15.31
CA GLN A 76 7.82 -0.08 -14.26
C GLN A 76 6.52 0.71 -14.03
N GLY A 77 6.50 1.48 -12.93
CA GLY A 77 5.36 2.29 -12.53
C GLY A 77 4.35 1.51 -11.69
N TYR A 78 3.06 1.73 -11.95
CA TYR A 78 1.97 1.11 -11.22
C TYR A 78 2.02 -0.42 -11.29
N HIS A 79 1.56 -1.07 -10.22
CA HIS A 79 1.46 -2.53 -10.12
C HIS A 79 0.18 -2.91 -9.39
N GLU A 80 -0.79 -3.42 -10.14
CA GLU A 80 -2.15 -3.72 -9.65
C GLU A 80 -2.12 -4.77 -8.54
N THR A 81 -1.58 -5.96 -8.81
CA THR A 81 -1.61 -7.06 -7.82
C THR A 81 -0.92 -6.69 -6.50
N ILE A 82 0.24 -6.05 -6.54
CA ILE A 82 0.95 -5.60 -5.32
C ILE A 82 0.13 -4.54 -4.56
N THR A 83 -0.46 -3.57 -5.28
CA THR A 83 -1.30 -2.54 -4.67
C THR A 83 -2.49 -3.15 -3.93
N GLN A 84 -3.24 -4.04 -4.60
CA GLN A 84 -4.38 -4.72 -3.98
C GLN A 84 -3.95 -5.59 -2.79
N CYS A 85 -2.77 -6.21 -2.86
CA CYS A 85 -2.18 -6.98 -1.78
C CYS A 85 -1.97 -6.11 -0.53
N PHE A 86 -1.36 -4.93 -0.66
CA PHE A 86 -1.14 -4.02 0.48
C PHE A 86 -2.40 -3.30 0.97
N VAL A 87 -3.38 -3.04 0.10
CA VAL A 87 -4.72 -2.59 0.53
C VAL A 87 -5.36 -3.63 1.44
N ARG A 88 -5.33 -4.91 1.03
CA ARG A 88 -5.83 -6.02 1.85
C ARG A 88 -5.05 -6.19 3.16
N ALA A 89 -3.72 -6.11 3.11
CA ALA A 89 -2.85 -6.15 4.28
C ALA A 89 -3.24 -5.06 5.29
N THR A 90 -3.51 -3.85 4.80
CA THR A 90 -3.93 -2.70 5.61
C THR A 90 -5.28 -2.96 6.27
N ARG A 91 -6.28 -3.49 5.53
CA ARG A 91 -7.58 -3.83 6.13
C ARG A 91 -7.47 -4.88 7.23
N ILE A 92 -6.68 -5.94 7.01
CA ILE A 92 -6.45 -6.99 8.01
C ILE A 92 -5.80 -6.39 9.26
N TYR A 93 -4.76 -5.57 9.07
CA TYR A 93 -4.06 -4.93 10.16
C TYR A 93 -5.00 -4.03 10.97
N LEU A 94 -5.75 -3.14 10.31
CA LEU A 94 -6.67 -2.22 10.98
C LEU A 94 -7.83 -2.93 11.69
N ALA A 95 -8.28 -4.08 11.17
CA ALA A 95 -9.30 -4.89 11.85
C ALA A 95 -8.78 -5.55 13.13
N ARG A 96 -7.47 -5.85 13.22
CA ARG A 96 -6.84 -6.45 14.40
C ARG A 96 -6.49 -5.42 15.47
N GLU A 97 -5.96 -4.27 15.07
CA GLU A 97 -5.25 -3.36 15.99
C GLU A 97 -6.16 -2.55 16.91
N GLY A 98 -7.48 -2.55 16.67
CA GLY A 98 -8.45 -1.80 17.47
C GLY A 98 -8.34 -0.27 17.30
N ASP A 99 -8.72 0.47 18.35
CA ASP A 99 -8.69 1.94 18.35
C ASP A 99 -7.28 2.46 18.67
N CYS A 100 -6.59 2.92 17.62
CA CYS A 100 -5.38 3.71 17.69
C CYS A 100 -5.54 4.96 16.81
N ASP A 101 -4.75 5.99 17.09
CA ASP A 101 -4.72 7.18 16.24
C ASP A 101 -4.04 6.88 14.89
N LEU A 102 -4.14 7.82 13.94
CA LEU A 102 -3.61 7.64 12.59
C LEU A 102 -2.11 7.29 12.59
N LEU A 103 -1.33 7.97 13.45
CA LEU A 103 0.10 7.75 13.53
C LEU A 103 0.42 6.34 14.07
N GLY A 104 -0.25 5.95 15.16
CA GLY A 104 -0.13 4.62 15.74
C GLY A 104 -0.50 3.52 14.76
N ALA A 105 -1.58 3.70 14.00
CA ALA A 105 -2.00 2.75 12.97
C ALA A 105 -0.93 2.59 11.86
N VAL A 106 -0.38 3.69 11.34
CA VAL A 106 0.66 3.63 10.29
C VAL A 106 1.95 3.01 10.82
N ASN A 107 2.48 3.54 11.92
CA ASN A 107 3.77 3.08 12.45
C ASN A 107 3.67 1.64 12.99
N GLY A 108 2.53 1.25 13.54
CA GLY A 108 2.26 -0.11 13.96
C GLY A 108 2.20 -1.08 12.77
N GLN A 109 1.53 -0.72 11.67
CA GLN A 109 1.51 -1.57 10.47
C GLN A 109 2.90 -1.73 9.88
N LEU A 110 3.68 -0.64 9.80
CA LEU A 110 5.05 -0.67 9.31
C LEU A 110 5.94 -1.61 10.13
N GLY A 111 5.73 -1.67 11.46
CA GLY A 111 6.42 -2.60 12.35
C GLY A 111 5.91 -4.05 12.28
N ALA A 112 4.71 -4.28 11.75
CA ALA A 112 4.10 -5.60 11.66
C ALA A 112 4.58 -6.43 10.45
N ALA A 113 4.15 -7.69 10.37
CA ALA A 113 4.49 -8.55 9.23
C ALA A 113 3.86 -8.03 7.92
N GLU A 114 2.63 -7.54 8.01
CA GLU A 114 1.83 -6.97 6.92
C GLU A 114 2.42 -5.70 6.30
N GLY A 115 3.32 -5.01 7.02
CA GLY A 115 4.04 -3.84 6.53
C GLY A 115 5.34 -4.16 5.80
N ARG A 116 5.77 -5.42 5.72
CA ARG A 116 7.04 -5.79 5.09
C ARG A 116 6.92 -5.85 3.57
N ARG A 117 7.96 -5.42 2.85
CA ARG A 117 8.01 -5.45 1.37
C ARG A 117 7.85 -6.86 0.82
N GLU A 118 8.34 -7.84 1.56
CA GLU A 118 8.29 -9.25 1.21
C GLU A 118 6.95 -9.91 1.54
N TRP A 119 6.02 -9.21 2.20
CA TRP A 119 4.75 -9.79 2.64
C TRP A 119 3.96 -10.48 1.50
N PRO A 120 3.85 -9.91 0.28
CA PRO A 120 3.21 -10.59 -0.85
C PRO A 120 3.86 -11.93 -1.21
N LEU A 121 5.16 -12.11 -0.98
CA LEU A 121 5.90 -13.33 -1.34
C LEU A 121 5.60 -14.53 -0.44
N HIS A 122 4.81 -14.34 0.63
CA HIS A 122 4.24 -15.46 1.39
C HIS A 122 3.05 -16.12 0.66
N PHE A 123 2.45 -15.42 -0.31
CA PHE A 123 1.25 -15.85 -1.03
C PHE A 123 1.50 -16.03 -2.52
N TYR A 124 2.45 -15.27 -3.08
CA TYR A 124 2.79 -15.31 -4.50
C TYR A 124 4.21 -15.82 -4.73
N SER A 125 4.38 -16.69 -5.73
CA SER A 125 5.69 -16.95 -6.31
C SER A 125 6.20 -15.71 -7.03
N ARG A 126 7.52 -15.60 -7.19
CA ARG A 126 8.12 -14.49 -7.96
C ARG A 126 7.71 -14.58 -9.43
N GLU A 127 7.67 -15.80 -9.95
CA GLU A 127 7.28 -16.13 -11.32
C GLU A 127 5.87 -15.67 -11.65
N ARG A 128 4.98 -15.62 -10.65
CA ARG A 128 3.62 -15.11 -10.81
C ARG A 128 3.51 -13.61 -10.53
N LEU A 129 4.09 -13.14 -9.43
CA LEU A 129 3.90 -11.76 -8.95
C LEU A 129 4.49 -10.73 -9.92
N PHE A 130 5.60 -11.05 -10.58
CA PHE A 130 6.31 -10.12 -11.46
C PHE A 130 6.00 -10.30 -12.95
N THR A 131 4.83 -10.88 -13.26
CA THR A 131 4.32 -10.95 -14.64
C THR A 131 3.69 -9.63 -15.08
N VAL A 132 3.63 -9.41 -16.39
CA VAL A 132 2.89 -8.28 -16.97
C VAL A 132 1.41 -8.33 -16.58
N ASP A 133 0.82 -9.53 -16.53
CA ASP A 133 -0.58 -9.73 -16.12
C ASP A 133 -0.81 -9.30 -14.67
N ALA A 134 0.08 -9.66 -13.74
CA ALA A 134 0.01 -9.23 -12.34
C ALA A 134 0.26 -7.72 -12.16
N ARG A 135 1.04 -7.11 -13.06
CA ARG A 135 1.26 -5.66 -13.06
C ARG A 135 0.03 -4.91 -13.56
N ARG A 136 -0.53 -5.32 -14.70
CA ARG A 136 -1.66 -4.65 -15.36
C ARG A 136 -3.01 -4.97 -14.74
N GLY A 137 -3.12 -6.12 -14.07
CA GLY A 137 -4.36 -6.63 -13.50
C GLY A 137 -4.12 -7.33 -12.16
N TYR A 138 -5.21 -7.62 -11.46
CA TYR A 138 -5.16 -8.46 -10.27
C TYR A 138 -5.11 -9.93 -10.68
N VAL A 139 -4.12 -10.67 -10.15
CA VAL A 139 -4.08 -12.12 -10.24
C VAL A 139 -4.17 -12.74 -8.84
N GLU A 140 -4.89 -13.85 -8.72
CA GLU A 140 -4.99 -14.61 -7.48
C GLU A 140 -3.62 -15.15 -7.03
N PRO A 141 -3.32 -15.36 -5.74
CA PRO A 141 -2.07 -15.97 -5.29
C PRO A 141 -1.95 -17.46 -5.67
N ASP A 142 -0.71 -17.96 -5.77
CA ASP A 142 -0.39 -19.35 -6.16
C ASP A 142 0.31 -20.19 -5.08
N LEU A 143 0.84 -19.59 -4.02
CA LEU A 143 1.47 -20.32 -2.91
C LEU A 143 0.50 -20.55 -1.74
N ALA A 144 -0.26 -19.53 -1.38
CA ALA A 144 -1.21 -19.57 -0.27
C ALA A 144 -2.32 -18.54 -0.47
N GLN A 145 -3.51 -18.79 0.10
CA GLN A 145 -4.59 -17.81 0.04
C GLN A 145 -4.23 -16.56 0.85
N LEU A 146 -4.55 -15.38 0.29
CA LEU A 146 -4.47 -14.14 1.05
C LEU A 146 -5.46 -14.20 2.22
N PRO A 147 -5.09 -13.73 3.42
CA PRO A 147 -6.02 -13.70 4.54
C PRO A 147 -7.21 -12.80 4.21
N THR A 148 -8.38 -13.13 4.74
CA THR A 148 -9.55 -12.27 4.69
C THR A 148 -9.70 -11.54 6.03
N VAL A 149 -10.34 -10.37 6.01
CA VAL A 149 -10.80 -9.75 7.25
C VAL A 149 -11.86 -10.70 7.82
N MET A 150 -11.56 -11.39 8.92
CA MET A 150 -12.60 -12.10 9.66
C MET A 150 -13.54 -11.04 10.21
N GLU A 151 -14.82 -11.08 9.83
CA GLU A 151 -15.80 -10.26 10.52
C GLU A 151 -15.81 -10.66 12.00
N PRO A 152 -15.88 -9.69 12.94
CA PRO A 152 -16.06 -10.03 14.33
C PRO A 152 -17.36 -10.82 14.46
N CYS A 153 -17.26 -11.99 15.11
CA CYS A 153 -18.39 -12.82 15.52
C CYS A 153 -19.41 -12.02 16.33
#